data_AF-A0A7W9H3Y2-F1
#
_entry.id   AF-A0A7W9H3Y2-F1
#
_cell.length_a   1.000
_cell.length_b   1.000
_cell.length_c   1.000
_cell.angle_alpha   90.00
_cell.angle_beta   90.00
_cell.angle_gamma   90.00
#
_symmetry.space_group_name_H-M   'P 1'
#
loop_
_entity.id
_entity.type
_entity.pdbx_description
1 polymer ?
#
loop_
_entity_poly.entity_id
_entity_poly.type
_entity_poly.pdbx_seq_one_letter_code
_entity_poly.pdbx_strand_id
1 'polypeptide(L)'
;MESPVFEEFAPASDCDCPGCVHWRRVLPHSWTGRTSAHPAAHRALALAAVASAALGAGHAVPAAAAPHAPHRPGVLAGEEPDTPQGGQVPLHGPGGRPANPSAAPKLTATTRTEIINRAKTWVAAKVPYSMSEYWSDGYRQDCSGYVSMAWRLPGNEWTGSLSSYGERISKEELQPGDILLFHNAADPESGSHVVIFGGWTDYTHTSYIAYEQTRPHTRRQSTPYAYWSDSDQYVPYRYKGVTPEEPGAVPGKEPVGGKPGAPAATPYPGAAYFGPGANNKYVTLLGRMLVARGAGGSYASGPGPRWTDADRRATRAFQLAQGWTGADADGLPGPRTWELLATGKGKEVKAGAGGPPPSSHGVPGYPGRAMFRPGASNAYVTQLGRQLVRKGFGRFYEVGPGPRWGEADRRAVEAFQRTQGWRGGAADGYPGPETWRRLFS
;
A
#
# COMPACT_ATOMS: atom_id res chain seq x y z
N MET A 1 -57.09 8.39 -8.60
CA MET A 1 -55.73 7.84 -8.61
C MET A 1 -55.45 7.38 -7.19
N GLU A 2 -55.40 6.08 -6.97
CA GLU A 2 -55.14 5.53 -5.64
C GLU A 2 -53.65 5.66 -5.28
N SER A 3 -53.38 5.82 -3.99
CA SER A 3 -52.04 5.84 -3.43
C SER A 3 -51.39 4.45 -3.57
N PRO A 4 -50.11 4.33 -3.94
CA PRO A 4 -49.44 3.04 -3.96
C PRO A 4 -49.30 2.50 -2.53
N VAL A 5 -49.78 1.28 -2.31
CA VAL A 5 -49.56 0.52 -1.07
C VAL A 5 -48.09 0.10 -1.05
N PHE A 6 -47.38 0.45 0.03
CA PHE A 6 -46.04 -0.09 0.28
C PHE A 6 -46.17 -1.46 0.95
N GLU A 7 -45.77 -2.50 0.23
CA GLU A 7 -45.65 -3.85 0.78
C GLU A 7 -44.25 -4.00 1.38
N GLU A 8 -44.19 -4.06 2.71
CA GLU A 8 -42.93 -4.07 3.46
C GLU A 8 -42.33 -5.49 3.48
N PHE A 9 -41.39 -5.76 2.58
CA PHE A 9 -40.68 -7.04 2.51
C PHE A 9 -39.84 -7.28 3.76
N ALA A 10 -40.29 -8.18 4.65
CA ALA A 10 -39.46 -8.72 5.71
C ALA A 10 -38.23 -9.43 5.11
N PRO A 11 -37.02 -9.22 5.66
CA PRO A 11 -35.81 -9.85 5.13
C PRO A 11 -35.87 -11.38 5.34
N ALA A 12 -35.45 -12.13 4.32
CA ALA A 12 -35.37 -13.59 4.40
C ALA A 12 -34.50 -14.01 5.59
N SER A 13 -34.94 -15.02 6.35
CA SER A 13 -34.40 -15.40 7.66
C SER A 13 -32.98 -15.98 7.65
N ASP A 14 -32.36 -16.10 6.49
CA ASP A 14 -31.34 -17.11 6.21
C ASP A 14 -29.93 -16.51 6.04
N CYS A 15 -29.75 -15.24 6.46
CA CYS A 15 -28.49 -14.52 6.32
C CYS A 15 -27.62 -14.58 7.59
N ASP A 16 -26.51 -15.31 7.52
CA ASP A 16 -25.55 -15.50 8.63
C ASP A 16 -24.43 -14.45 8.70
N CYS A 17 -24.63 -13.27 8.09
CA CYS A 17 -23.63 -12.21 8.18
C CYS A 17 -23.56 -11.62 9.61
N PRO A 18 -22.39 -11.10 10.06
CA PRO A 18 -22.22 -10.62 11.44
C PRO A 18 -23.24 -9.55 11.88
N GLY A 19 -23.70 -8.71 10.94
CA GLY A 19 -24.75 -7.71 11.21
C GLY A 19 -26.11 -8.32 11.51
N CYS A 20 -26.53 -9.34 10.76
CA CYS A 20 -27.81 -10.03 10.97
C CYS A 20 -27.80 -10.88 12.26
N VAL A 21 -26.66 -11.48 12.62
CA VAL A 21 -26.50 -12.20 13.89
C VAL A 21 -26.53 -11.25 15.09
N HIS A 22 -25.97 -10.03 14.96
CA HIS A 22 -26.06 -9.01 16.00
C HIS A 22 -27.53 -8.57 16.22
N TRP A 23 -28.26 -8.22 15.15
CA TRP A 23 -29.66 -7.81 15.24
C TRP A 23 -30.58 -8.88 15.86
N ARG A 24 -30.35 -10.16 15.58
CA ARG A 24 -31.10 -11.27 16.20
C ARG A 24 -30.89 -11.41 17.72
N ARG A 25 -29.82 -10.85 18.28
CA ARG A 25 -29.51 -10.94 19.72
C ARG A 25 -29.98 -9.74 20.56
N VAL A 26 -30.44 -8.67 19.92
CA VAL A 26 -30.68 -7.37 20.58
C VAL A 26 -32.17 -6.99 20.66
N LEU A 27 -33.06 -7.71 19.95
CA LEU A 27 -34.51 -7.48 20.00
C LEU A 27 -35.24 -8.50 20.90
N PRO A 28 -35.98 -8.06 21.94
CA PRO A 28 -36.92 -8.93 22.63
C PRO A 28 -38.11 -9.25 21.72
N HIS A 29 -38.52 -10.53 21.65
CA HIS A 29 -39.74 -10.92 20.94
C HIS A 29 -40.99 -10.36 21.63
N SER A 30 -41.70 -9.45 20.96
CA SER A 30 -43.05 -9.03 21.31
C SER A 30 -44.07 -9.66 20.36
N TRP A 31 -44.65 -10.78 20.77
CA TRP A 31 -45.92 -11.25 20.20
C TRP A 31 -47.09 -10.56 20.89
N THR A 32 -48.09 -10.16 20.12
CA THR A 32 -49.29 -9.48 20.61
C THR A 32 -50.39 -10.50 20.97
N GLY A 33 -51.00 -10.35 22.15
CA GLY A 33 -52.11 -11.20 22.58
C GLY A 33 -52.65 -10.78 23.95
N ARG A 34 -53.94 -10.37 24.01
CA ARG A 34 -54.60 -9.91 25.24
C ARG A 34 -55.11 -11.09 26.07
N THR A 35 -55.06 -11.03 27.40
CA THR A 35 -56.25 -10.80 28.26
C THR A 35 -55.97 -10.91 29.77
N SER A 36 -56.56 -9.98 30.53
CA SER A 36 -57.09 -10.13 31.91
C SER A 36 -56.19 -10.35 33.15
N ALA A 37 -56.59 -9.63 34.22
CA ALA A 37 -56.37 -9.86 35.66
C ALA A 37 -55.06 -9.37 36.36
N HIS A 38 -55.21 -8.29 37.14
CA HIS A 38 -54.52 -8.04 38.43
C HIS A 38 -55.19 -8.89 39.55
N PRO A 39 -54.66 -9.02 40.80
CA PRO A 39 -53.58 -8.26 41.49
C PRO A 39 -52.49 -9.23 42.09
N ALA A 40 -51.68 -8.99 43.14
CA ALA A 40 -51.59 -7.92 44.14
C ALA A 40 -50.20 -7.78 44.84
N ALA A 41 -49.92 -6.56 45.33
CA ALA A 41 -49.32 -6.21 46.64
C ALA A 41 -47.85 -6.53 47.02
N HIS A 42 -47.39 -5.71 48.00
CA HIS A 42 -46.15 -5.76 48.81
C HIS A 42 -44.84 -5.36 48.11
N ARG A 43 -44.33 -4.12 48.32
CA ARG A 43 -43.61 -3.59 49.51
C ARG A 43 -42.28 -4.30 49.82
N ALA A 44 -41.17 -3.60 49.56
CA ALA A 44 -40.17 -3.25 50.60
C ALA A 44 -39.23 -2.12 50.11
N LEU A 45 -39.06 -1.10 50.95
CA LEU A 45 -37.97 -0.12 50.89
C LEU A 45 -36.88 -0.56 51.87
N ALA A 46 -35.62 -0.34 51.52
CA ALA A 46 -34.52 -0.26 52.50
C ALA A 46 -33.50 0.79 52.02
N LEU A 47 -32.97 1.58 52.97
CA LEU A 47 -32.21 2.81 52.72
C LEU A 47 -30.83 2.77 53.42
N ALA A 48 -29.84 3.37 52.75
CA ALA A 48 -28.80 4.27 53.30
C ALA A 48 -27.62 3.75 54.17
N ALA A 49 -26.66 4.68 54.32
CA ALA A 49 -25.36 4.68 55.03
C ALA A 49 -24.18 4.07 54.24
N VAL A 50 -23.09 4.77 53.85
CA VAL A 50 -22.43 6.04 54.27
C VAL A 50 -21.82 6.04 55.66
N ALA A 51 -20.48 5.90 55.75
CA ALA A 51 -19.57 6.69 56.60
C ALA A 51 -18.08 6.38 56.23
N SER A 52 -17.16 7.27 56.63
CA SER A 52 -15.78 7.36 56.13
C SER A 52 -14.71 7.28 57.25
N ALA A 53 -13.45 7.54 56.89
CA ALA A 53 -12.30 7.93 57.75
C ALA A 53 -11.39 6.76 58.27
N ALA A 54 -10.07 6.93 58.50
CA ALA A 54 -9.19 8.09 58.28
C ALA A 54 -7.68 7.74 58.22
N LEU A 55 -6.91 8.61 57.56
CA LEU A 55 -5.57 9.14 57.89
C LEU A 55 -4.45 8.27 58.54
N GLY A 56 -3.27 8.33 57.92
CA GLY A 56 -1.95 8.24 58.57
C GLY A 56 -0.98 9.21 57.88
N ALA A 57 -0.16 9.96 58.63
CA ALA A 57 0.58 11.12 58.11
C ALA A 57 2.03 11.23 58.63
N GLY A 58 2.86 11.98 57.89
CA GLY A 58 4.21 12.41 58.30
C GLY A 58 5.33 11.86 57.40
N HIS A 59 6.37 12.61 57.01
CA HIS A 59 6.73 14.02 57.26
C HIS A 59 7.38 14.65 55.99
N ALA A 60 7.54 15.98 55.98
CA ALA A 60 8.24 16.72 54.93
C ALA A 60 9.19 17.78 55.54
N VAL A 61 10.32 18.02 54.88
CA VAL A 61 11.18 19.23 55.00
C VAL A 61 11.96 19.39 53.67
N PRO A 62 12.45 20.60 53.31
CA PRO A 62 12.31 21.08 51.93
C PRO A 62 13.64 21.45 51.23
N ALA A 63 13.58 21.74 49.92
CA ALA A 63 14.67 22.39 49.19
C ALA A 63 14.16 23.39 48.13
N ALA A 64 14.60 24.65 48.30
CA ALA A 64 14.71 25.78 47.37
C ALA A 64 13.82 25.88 46.10
N ALA A 65 13.15 27.04 45.95
CA ALA A 65 12.53 27.49 44.71
C ALA A 65 13.18 28.80 44.21
N ALA A 66 13.55 28.87 42.92
CA ALA A 66 13.68 30.08 42.09
C ALA A 66 14.11 29.70 40.65
N PRO A 67 13.79 30.49 39.62
CA PRO A 67 12.54 31.20 39.35
C PRO A 67 11.89 30.76 38.02
N HIS A 68 10.61 31.05 37.82
CA HIS A 68 9.99 30.91 36.49
C HIS A 68 10.27 32.13 35.60
N ALA A 69 10.69 31.86 34.36
CA ALA A 69 10.70 32.80 33.22
C ALA A 69 10.17 32.04 31.98
N PRO A 70 9.63 32.74 30.97
CA PRO A 70 8.33 32.37 30.43
C PRO A 70 8.34 31.25 29.39
N HIS A 71 7.25 30.46 29.38
CA HIS A 71 6.92 29.58 28.26
C HIS A 71 6.74 30.38 26.96
N ARG A 72 7.58 30.08 25.97
CA ARG A 72 7.20 30.14 24.55
C ARG A 72 6.89 28.70 24.11
N PRO A 73 5.86 28.45 23.28
CA PRO A 73 5.57 27.10 22.83
C PRO A 73 6.69 26.61 21.91
N GLY A 74 7.61 25.81 22.45
CA GLY A 74 8.55 25.03 21.65
C GLY A 74 7.75 24.00 20.85
N VAL A 75 7.86 24.06 19.53
CA VAL A 75 7.44 22.96 18.66
C VAL A 75 8.16 21.70 19.15
N LEU A 76 7.44 20.58 19.22
CA LEU A 76 8.02 19.28 19.56
C LEU A 76 9.07 18.90 18.49
N ALA A 77 10.32 19.25 18.74
CA ALA A 77 11.45 18.56 18.14
C ALA A 77 11.39 17.12 18.65
N GLY A 78 11.08 16.19 17.75
CA GLY A 78 10.92 14.78 18.12
C GLY A 78 12.21 14.23 18.70
N GLU A 79 12.10 13.43 19.77
CA GLU A 79 13.23 12.69 20.31
C GLU A 79 13.79 11.78 19.21
N GLU A 80 14.97 12.14 18.70
CA GLU A 80 15.67 11.32 17.72
C GLU A 80 16.13 10.01 18.39
N PRO A 81 15.92 8.85 17.75
CA PRO A 81 16.48 7.60 18.22
C PRO A 81 18.01 7.63 18.14
N ASP A 82 18.68 7.43 19.26
CA ASP A 82 20.13 7.29 19.38
C ASP A 82 20.64 6.03 18.62
N THR A 83 21.44 6.25 17.56
CA THR A 83 21.84 5.23 16.56
C THR A 83 23.35 5.16 16.31
N PRO A 84 24.20 5.00 17.35
CA PRO A 84 25.65 4.98 17.16
C PRO A 84 26.07 3.75 16.37
N GLN A 85 27.11 3.84 15.54
CA GLN A 85 27.54 2.77 14.65
C GLN A 85 28.98 2.27 14.89
N GLY A 86 29.25 1.01 14.54
CA GLY A 86 30.53 0.35 14.74
C GLY A 86 31.41 0.34 13.48
N GLY A 87 32.72 0.22 13.68
CA GLY A 87 33.69 0.16 12.59
C GLY A 87 33.55 -1.07 11.68
N GLN A 88 34.16 -1.00 10.49
CA GLN A 88 34.14 -2.09 9.50
C GLN A 88 34.87 -3.33 10.02
N VAL A 89 34.19 -4.49 10.05
CA VAL A 89 34.76 -5.77 10.53
C VAL A 89 34.24 -6.97 9.70
N PRO A 90 34.93 -8.12 9.70
CA PRO A 90 34.40 -9.36 9.09
C PRO A 90 33.09 -9.85 9.72
N LEU A 91 32.45 -10.85 9.11
CA LEU A 91 31.32 -11.57 9.72
C LEU A 91 31.80 -12.49 10.85
N HIS A 92 30.98 -12.62 11.89
CA HIS A 92 31.26 -13.44 13.07
C HIS A 92 30.59 -14.83 13.00
N GLY A 93 31.18 -15.86 13.64
CA GLY A 93 30.56 -17.20 13.77
C GLY A 93 30.68 -18.11 12.53
N PRO A 94 30.05 -19.30 12.54
CA PRO A 94 30.21 -20.36 11.53
C PRO A 94 29.53 -20.00 10.19
N GLY A 95 30.22 -19.14 9.44
CA GLY A 95 29.78 -18.50 8.20
C GLY A 95 30.76 -17.38 7.81
N GLY A 96 31.39 -16.76 8.81
CA GLY A 96 32.53 -15.86 8.65
C GLY A 96 33.82 -16.59 8.27
N ARG A 97 34.05 -16.77 6.96
CA ARG A 97 35.42 -16.76 6.45
C ARG A 97 35.88 -15.29 6.47
N PRO A 98 37.02 -14.94 7.10
CA PRO A 98 37.53 -13.58 7.02
C PRO A 98 37.80 -13.23 5.55
N ALA A 99 37.22 -12.12 5.09
CA ALA A 99 37.56 -11.58 3.79
C ALA A 99 38.98 -11.02 3.84
N ASN A 100 39.89 -11.54 3.01
CA ASN A 100 41.21 -10.93 2.84
C ASN A 100 41.05 -9.48 2.35
N PRO A 101 41.73 -8.50 2.95
CA PRO A 101 41.65 -7.10 2.53
C PRO A 101 42.53 -6.87 1.28
N SER A 102 42.12 -7.39 0.12
CA SER A 102 42.44 -6.83 -1.21
C SER A 102 41.73 -7.58 -2.34
N ALA A 103 40.55 -7.08 -2.71
CA ALA A 103 39.91 -7.25 -4.01
C ALA A 103 38.71 -6.29 -4.06
N ALA A 104 38.32 -5.83 -5.25
CA ALA A 104 37.08 -5.06 -5.40
C ALA A 104 35.89 -5.83 -4.79
N PRO A 105 34.95 -5.16 -4.10
CA PRO A 105 33.90 -5.84 -3.33
C PRO A 105 33.13 -6.79 -4.24
N LYS A 106 33.22 -8.10 -3.95
CA LYS A 106 32.50 -9.12 -4.71
C LYS A 106 31.03 -9.04 -4.33
N LEU A 107 30.29 -8.22 -5.07
CA LEU A 107 28.87 -7.97 -4.85
C LEU A 107 28.07 -9.29 -4.93
N THR A 108 27.25 -9.53 -3.92
CA THR A 108 26.32 -10.66 -3.91
C THR A 108 25.12 -10.29 -4.78
N ALA A 109 24.84 -11.05 -5.82
CA ALA A 109 23.61 -10.88 -6.58
C ALA A 109 22.40 -11.14 -5.67
N THR A 110 21.45 -10.20 -5.62
CA THR A 110 20.27 -10.27 -4.74
C THR A 110 19.08 -9.56 -5.40
N THR A 111 17.88 -9.74 -4.84
CA THR A 111 16.66 -9.08 -5.31
C THR A 111 16.08 -8.14 -4.26
N ARG A 112 15.25 -7.17 -4.69
CA ARG A 112 14.53 -6.27 -3.77
C ARG A 112 13.65 -7.03 -2.79
N THR A 113 12.93 -8.05 -3.26
CA THR A 113 12.18 -8.96 -2.40
C THR A 113 13.07 -9.70 -1.40
N GLU A 114 14.27 -10.17 -1.78
CA GLU A 114 15.20 -10.80 -0.82
C GLU A 114 15.71 -9.80 0.22
N ILE A 115 16.15 -8.59 -0.17
CA ILE A 115 16.57 -7.53 0.77
C ILE A 115 15.47 -7.22 1.78
N ILE A 116 14.23 -6.98 1.32
CA ILE A 116 13.10 -6.66 2.20
C ILE A 116 12.68 -7.86 3.06
N ASN A 117 12.80 -9.09 2.57
CA ASN A 117 12.52 -10.27 3.39
C ASN A 117 13.60 -10.51 4.45
N ARG A 118 14.88 -10.25 4.15
CA ARG A 118 15.98 -10.24 5.12
C ARG A 118 15.76 -9.15 6.18
N ALA A 119 15.47 -7.92 5.79
CA ALA A 119 15.11 -6.84 6.73
C ALA A 119 13.97 -7.25 7.70
N LYS A 120 12.91 -7.89 7.18
CA LYS A 120 11.81 -8.39 8.01
C LYS A 120 12.21 -9.46 9.04
N THR A 121 13.28 -10.23 8.86
CA THR A 121 13.65 -11.26 9.85
C THR A 121 14.09 -10.63 11.17
N TRP A 122 14.93 -9.58 11.12
CA TRP A 122 15.38 -8.87 12.32
C TRP A 122 14.24 -8.07 12.97
N VAL A 123 13.36 -7.44 12.18
CA VAL A 123 12.15 -6.77 12.72
C VAL A 123 11.22 -7.76 13.42
N ALA A 124 11.06 -8.97 12.89
CA ALA A 124 10.24 -10.01 13.53
C ALA A 124 10.90 -10.57 14.79
N ALA A 125 12.22 -10.73 14.80
CA ALA A 125 13.00 -11.16 15.96
C ALA A 125 13.18 -10.07 17.02
N LYS A 126 12.98 -8.80 16.68
CA LYS A 126 13.34 -7.62 17.48
C LYS A 126 14.80 -7.69 17.96
N VAL A 127 15.74 -7.81 17.02
CA VAL A 127 17.17 -7.89 17.36
C VAL A 127 17.58 -6.66 18.18
N PRO A 128 18.11 -6.82 19.40
CA PRO A 128 18.44 -5.71 20.29
C PRO A 128 19.54 -4.84 19.68
N TYR A 129 19.65 -3.59 20.11
CA TYR A 129 20.69 -2.69 19.61
C TYR A 129 22.03 -2.92 20.32
N SER A 130 23.09 -3.20 19.56
CA SER A 130 24.44 -3.36 20.13
C SER A 130 25.56 -3.06 19.14
N MET A 131 26.63 -2.48 19.67
CA MET A 131 27.84 -2.07 18.94
C MET A 131 28.91 -3.14 18.89
N SER A 132 28.89 -4.00 19.90
CA SER A 132 29.90 -5.03 20.16
C SER A 132 29.37 -6.44 19.94
N GLU A 133 28.05 -6.62 19.90
CA GLU A 133 27.41 -7.91 19.67
C GLU A 133 27.03 -8.13 18.20
N TYR A 134 26.98 -9.42 17.86
CA TYR A 134 26.62 -9.92 16.54
C TYR A 134 25.40 -10.80 16.69
N TRP A 135 24.47 -10.72 15.75
CA TRP A 135 23.35 -11.65 15.69
C TRP A 135 23.80 -13.03 15.19
N SER A 136 22.93 -14.04 15.29
CA SER A 136 23.24 -15.44 14.94
C SER A 136 23.58 -15.68 13.47
N ASP A 137 23.34 -14.70 12.60
CA ASP A 137 23.74 -14.68 11.18
C ASP A 137 25.09 -13.99 10.92
N GLY A 138 25.80 -13.57 11.98
CA GLY A 138 27.16 -13.03 11.94
C GLY A 138 27.25 -11.52 11.71
N TYR A 139 26.12 -10.81 11.63
CA TYR A 139 26.08 -9.36 11.41
C TYR A 139 25.98 -8.56 12.74
N ARG A 140 26.63 -7.39 12.79
CA ARG A 140 26.66 -6.46 13.93
C ARG A 140 25.29 -5.82 14.14
N GLN A 141 24.87 -5.66 15.40
CA GLN A 141 23.50 -5.32 15.76
C GLN A 141 23.19 -3.80 15.77
N ASP A 142 23.75 -3.04 14.82
CA ASP A 142 23.59 -1.60 14.67
C ASP A 142 22.99 -1.20 13.31
N CYS A 143 22.85 0.11 13.04
CA CYS A 143 22.19 0.61 11.82
C CYS A 143 22.86 0.10 10.52
N SER A 144 24.20 0.16 10.45
CA SER A 144 24.98 -0.21 9.27
C SER A 144 25.27 -1.71 9.16
N GLY A 145 25.38 -2.44 10.29
CA GLY A 145 25.39 -3.90 10.32
C GLY A 145 24.05 -4.50 9.87
N TYR A 146 22.92 -3.88 10.21
CA TYR A 146 21.60 -4.28 9.72
C TYR A 146 21.44 -4.09 8.20
N VAL A 147 21.96 -3.00 7.63
CA VAL A 147 22.02 -2.83 6.16
C VAL A 147 22.95 -3.86 5.52
N SER A 148 24.12 -4.11 6.14
CA SER A 148 25.06 -5.15 5.70
C SER A 148 24.39 -6.52 5.66
N MET A 149 23.58 -6.83 6.66
CA MET A 149 22.73 -8.02 6.71
C MET A 149 21.71 -8.01 5.58
N ALA A 150 20.90 -6.96 5.43
CA ALA A 150 19.83 -6.92 4.43
C ALA A 150 20.37 -7.04 2.98
N TRP A 151 21.49 -6.40 2.67
CA TRP A 151 22.18 -6.48 1.38
C TRP A 151 23.08 -7.72 1.21
N ARG A 152 23.22 -8.54 2.26
CA ARG A 152 24.02 -9.78 2.25
C ARG A 152 25.49 -9.52 1.86
N LEU A 153 26.06 -8.49 2.48
CA LEU A 153 27.46 -8.11 2.31
C LEU A 153 28.40 -9.15 2.97
N PRO A 154 29.64 -9.31 2.47
CA PRO A 154 30.60 -10.29 3.00
C PRO A 154 31.25 -9.88 4.34
N GLY A 155 30.87 -8.73 4.89
CA GLY A 155 31.36 -8.17 6.14
C GLY A 155 30.33 -7.23 6.75
N ASN A 156 30.66 -6.71 7.93
CA ASN A 156 29.92 -5.68 8.64
C ASN A 156 30.47 -4.32 8.26
N GLU A 157 29.77 -3.62 7.38
CA GLU A 157 30.13 -2.28 6.92
C GLU A 157 29.70 -1.20 7.91
N TRP A 158 30.09 0.05 7.63
CA TRP A 158 29.73 1.26 8.38
C TRP A 158 29.25 2.33 7.38
N THR A 159 28.59 3.41 7.82
CA THR A 159 27.99 4.38 6.88
C THR A 159 29.03 5.04 5.96
N GLY A 160 30.28 5.17 6.41
CA GLY A 160 31.39 5.68 5.59
C GLY A 160 31.75 4.77 4.40
N SER A 161 31.55 3.46 4.50
CA SER A 161 31.87 2.48 3.44
C SER A 161 30.66 2.01 2.62
N LEU A 162 29.43 2.05 3.17
CA LEU A 162 28.21 1.58 2.49
C LEU A 162 27.98 2.21 1.12
N SER A 163 28.40 3.48 0.94
CA SER A 163 28.38 4.19 -0.35
C SER A 163 29.16 3.50 -1.47
N SER A 164 30.19 2.71 -1.15
CA SER A 164 30.98 1.93 -2.12
C SER A 164 30.16 0.77 -2.72
N TYR A 165 29.25 0.20 -1.94
CA TYR A 165 28.35 -0.89 -2.35
C TYR A 165 27.08 -0.40 -3.05
N GLY A 166 26.74 0.88 -2.89
CA GLY A 166 25.58 1.51 -3.53
C GLY A 166 25.90 2.33 -4.78
N GLU A 167 24.93 2.49 -5.67
CA GLU A 167 24.85 3.59 -6.64
C GLU A 167 23.93 4.67 -6.07
N ARG A 168 24.28 5.95 -6.23
CA ARG A 168 23.45 7.07 -5.76
C ARG A 168 22.25 7.22 -6.69
N ILE A 169 21.05 7.38 -6.13
CA ILE A 169 19.80 7.57 -6.89
C ILE A 169 19.07 8.85 -6.46
N SER A 170 18.08 9.27 -7.23
CA SER A 170 17.13 10.33 -6.87
C SER A 170 16.03 9.84 -5.93
N LYS A 171 15.28 10.78 -5.33
CA LYS A 171 14.09 10.46 -4.50
C LYS A 171 13.03 9.73 -5.33
N GLU A 172 12.87 10.14 -6.58
CA GLU A 172 11.87 9.66 -7.52
C GLU A 172 12.13 8.22 -7.96
N GLU A 173 13.39 7.78 -7.90
CA GLU A 173 13.81 6.42 -8.23
C GLU A 173 13.68 5.42 -7.08
N LEU A 174 13.43 5.87 -5.84
CA LEU A 174 13.41 5.02 -4.64
C LEU A 174 12.44 3.84 -4.76
N GLN A 175 12.97 2.64 -4.52
CA GLN A 175 12.25 1.37 -4.53
C GLN A 175 12.56 0.56 -3.26
N PRO A 176 11.66 -0.34 -2.83
CA PRO A 176 11.89 -1.15 -1.63
C PRO A 176 13.22 -1.91 -1.68
N GLY A 177 14.06 -1.74 -0.66
CA GLY A 177 15.40 -2.35 -0.55
C GLY A 177 16.57 -1.41 -0.90
N ASP A 178 16.29 -0.25 -1.49
CA ASP A 178 17.24 0.88 -1.50
C ASP A 178 17.39 1.45 -0.06
N ILE A 179 18.43 2.22 0.22
CA ILE A 179 18.69 2.85 1.53
C ILE A 179 18.67 4.37 1.45
N LEU A 180 18.45 5.01 2.60
CA LEU A 180 18.77 6.41 2.85
C LEU A 180 19.95 6.43 3.82
N LEU A 181 21.07 7.00 3.37
CA LEU A 181 22.37 6.96 4.04
C LEU A 181 22.76 8.37 4.49
N PHE A 182 23.00 8.54 5.79
CA PHE A 182 23.63 9.72 6.36
C PHE A 182 24.97 9.32 7.00
N HIS A 183 26.04 9.99 6.58
CA HIS A 183 27.38 9.82 7.15
C HIS A 183 27.94 11.19 7.53
N ASN A 184 28.03 11.44 8.83
CA ASN A 184 28.66 12.63 9.38
C ASN A 184 30.16 12.36 9.57
N ALA A 185 31.01 13.01 8.77
CA ALA A 185 32.46 12.81 8.86
C ALA A 185 33.10 13.41 10.14
N ALA A 186 32.40 14.32 10.83
CA ALA A 186 32.89 14.96 12.07
C ALA A 186 32.54 14.15 13.34
N ASP A 187 31.42 13.42 13.31
CA ASP A 187 31.04 12.43 14.32
C ASP A 187 30.50 11.17 13.60
N PRO A 188 31.40 10.30 13.12
CA PRO A 188 30.99 9.19 12.28
C PRO A 188 30.47 8.00 13.11
N GLU A 189 30.79 7.92 14.40
CA GLU A 189 30.26 6.87 15.27
C GLU A 189 28.87 7.24 15.78
N SER A 190 28.65 8.40 16.39
CA SER A 190 27.36 8.71 17.02
C SER A 190 26.43 9.56 16.13
N GLY A 191 26.99 10.38 15.24
CA GLY A 191 26.25 11.29 14.36
C GLY A 191 25.89 10.73 12.98
N SER A 192 25.91 9.42 12.79
CA SER A 192 25.62 8.76 11.49
C SER A 192 24.50 7.73 11.61
N HIS A 193 23.64 7.63 10.59
CA HIS A 193 22.56 6.64 10.56
C HIS A 193 22.23 6.20 9.13
N VAL A 194 21.61 5.03 9.03
CA VAL A 194 21.17 4.46 7.75
C VAL A 194 19.91 3.63 7.95
N VAL A 195 18.97 3.82 7.02
CA VAL A 195 17.68 3.13 7.04
C VAL A 195 17.37 2.52 5.68
N ILE A 196 16.68 1.37 5.69
CA ILE A 196 16.24 0.69 4.46
C ILE A 196 14.85 1.21 4.09
N PHE A 197 14.72 1.72 2.87
CA PHE A 197 13.45 2.19 2.33
C PHE A 197 12.54 1.00 2.02
N GLY A 198 11.36 0.97 2.63
CA GLY A 198 10.37 -0.10 2.49
C GLY A 198 9.23 0.18 1.51
N GLY A 199 9.17 1.39 0.93
CA GLY A 199 8.08 1.88 0.09
C GLY A 199 7.38 3.11 0.70
N TRP A 200 6.90 4.00 -0.17
CA TRP A 200 6.09 5.17 0.20
C TRP A 200 4.79 4.75 0.89
N THR A 201 4.33 5.55 1.86
CA THR A 201 3.02 5.30 2.54
C THR A 201 1.84 5.57 1.64
N ASP A 202 1.99 6.53 0.71
CA ASP A 202 0.99 6.99 -0.23
C ASP A 202 1.67 7.71 -1.42
N TYR A 203 0.86 8.26 -2.33
CA TYR A 203 1.31 8.92 -3.56
C TYR A 203 1.94 10.31 -3.37
N THR A 204 1.93 10.88 -2.16
CA THR A 204 2.51 12.21 -1.90
C THR A 204 4.02 12.18 -1.73
N HIS A 205 4.59 10.99 -1.49
CA HIS A 205 6.02 10.77 -1.23
C HIS A 205 6.56 11.68 -0.09
N THR A 206 5.72 11.93 0.93
CA THR A 206 6.08 12.72 2.13
C THR A 206 6.55 11.84 3.28
N SER A 207 6.11 10.58 3.33
CA SER A 207 6.52 9.57 4.32
C SER A 207 6.67 8.20 3.68
N TYR A 208 7.52 7.37 4.25
CA TYR A 208 7.80 6.01 3.79
C TYR A 208 7.89 5.05 4.98
N ILE A 209 7.79 3.75 4.68
CA ILE A 209 8.02 2.71 5.66
C ILE A 209 9.53 2.50 5.79
N ALA A 210 10.15 3.04 6.84
CA ALA A 210 11.53 2.75 7.19
C ALA A 210 11.63 1.37 7.85
N TYR A 211 12.63 0.59 7.45
CA TYR A 211 13.14 -0.54 8.21
C TYR A 211 14.49 -0.12 8.77
N GLU A 212 14.65 -0.16 10.09
CA GLU A 212 15.86 0.36 10.75
C GLU A 212 16.24 -0.44 11.99
N GLN A 213 17.53 -0.41 12.31
CA GLN A 213 18.09 -0.86 13.57
C GLN A 213 18.43 0.39 14.38
N THR A 214 17.80 0.52 15.55
CA THR A 214 17.94 1.65 16.48
C THR A 214 17.62 1.16 17.89
N ARG A 215 17.91 1.95 18.93
CA ARG A 215 17.58 1.61 20.31
C ARG A 215 16.05 1.58 20.51
N PRO A 216 15.49 0.57 21.21
CA PRO A 216 16.16 -0.57 21.83
C PRO A 216 16.37 -1.79 20.92
N HIS A 217 15.69 -1.87 19.77
CA HIS A 217 15.71 -3.03 18.87
C HIS A 217 15.29 -2.70 17.43
N THR A 218 15.49 -3.62 16.48
CA THR A 218 15.04 -3.48 15.08
C THR A 218 13.56 -3.17 15.00
N ARG A 219 13.18 -2.21 14.14
CA ARG A 219 11.79 -1.81 13.97
C ARG A 219 11.44 -1.48 12.52
N ARG A 220 10.14 -1.33 12.30
CA ARG A 220 9.57 -0.83 11.05
C ARG A 220 8.54 0.25 11.37
N GLN A 221 8.77 1.46 10.90
CA GLN A 221 8.00 2.64 11.26
C GLN A 221 7.65 3.49 10.02
N SER A 222 6.59 4.29 10.11
CA SER A 222 6.32 5.37 9.14
C SER A 222 7.20 6.56 9.49
N THR A 223 8.08 6.95 8.57
CA THR A 223 9.13 7.96 8.78
C THR A 223 8.98 9.06 7.71
N PRO A 224 9.07 10.36 8.08
CA PRO A 224 9.04 11.45 7.13
C PRO A 224 10.26 11.36 6.20
N TYR A 225 10.10 11.78 4.95
CA TYR A 225 11.23 11.83 4.03
C TYR A 225 12.10 13.06 4.27
N ALA A 226 13.43 12.93 4.38
CA ALA A 226 14.24 11.71 4.32
C ALA A 226 14.35 11.00 5.68
N TYR A 227 14.42 11.76 6.76
CA TYR A 227 14.37 11.28 8.14
C TYR A 227 13.82 12.39 9.06
N TRP A 228 13.73 12.13 10.37
CA TRP A 228 13.19 13.10 11.35
C TRP A 228 14.13 14.30 11.61
N SER A 229 15.42 14.02 11.54
CA SER A 229 16.58 14.89 11.75
C SER A 229 17.46 14.85 10.51
N ASP A 230 18.36 15.84 10.35
CA ASP A 230 19.40 15.91 9.31
C ASP A 230 18.91 15.54 7.89
N SER A 231 17.64 15.81 7.60
CA SER A 231 16.92 15.25 6.45
C SER A 231 17.49 15.68 5.09
N ASP A 232 18.23 16.77 5.04
CA ASP A 232 18.95 17.28 3.88
C ASP A 232 20.30 16.57 3.66
N GLN A 233 20.83 15.89 4.68
CA GLN A 233 22.09 15.14 4.65
C GLN A 233 21.91 13.66 4.25
N TYR A 234 20.69 13.11 4.33
CA TYR A 234 20.39 11.74 3.87
C TYR A 234 20.37 11.63 2.35
N VAL A 235 21.22 10.75 1.82
CA VAL A 235 21.33 10.50 0.38
C VAL A 235 20.76 9.12 0.02
N PRO A 236 19.88 9.00 -1.00
CA PRO A 236 19.41 7.71 -1.49
C PRO A 236 20.50 6.89 -2.19
N TYR A 237 20.62 5.61 -1.84
CA TYR A 237 21.49 4.64 -2.52
C TYR A 237 20.77 3.33 -2.84
N ARG A 238 21.03 2.80 -4.03
CA ARG A 238 20.61 1.46 -4.47
C ARG A 238 21.78 0.50 -4.41
N TYR A 239 21.57 -0.71 -3.89
CA TYR A 239 22.65 -1.70 -3.87
C TYR A 239 23.03 -2.16 -5.29
N LYS A 240 24.32 -2.08 -5.64
CA LYS A 240 24.84 -2.44 -6.97
C LYS A 240 24.67 -3.93 -7.31
N GLY A 241 24.48 -4.79 -6.31
CA GLY A 241 24.19 -6.22 -6.51
C GLY A 241 22.71 -6.54 -6.77
N VAL A 242 21.82 -5.53 -6.86
CA VAL A 242 20.40 -5.77 -7.15
C VAL A 242 20.20 -6.15 -8.61
N THR A 243 19.91 -7.43 -8.85
CA THR A 243 19.45 -7.91 -10.15
C THR A 243 17.94 -7.65 -10.31
N PRO A 244 17.44 -7.59 -11.56
CA PRO A 244 16.00 -7.70 -11.81
C PRO A 244 15.43 -8.95 -11.15
N GLU A 245 14.21 -8.86 -10.59
CA GLU A 245 13.53 -10.01 -9.99
C GLU A 245 13.17 -11.07 -11.04
N GLU A 246 14.01 -12.09 -11.21
CA GLU A 246 13.56 -13.34 -11.82
C GLU A 246 12.66 -14.11 -10.83
N PRO A 247 11.42 -14.48 -11.23
CA PRO A 247 10.45 -15.05 -10.31
C PRO A 247 10.69 -16.54 -10.05
N GLY A 248 11.60 -16.86 -9.10
CA GLY A 248 11.61 -18.16 -8.44
C GLY A 248 12.98 -18.77 -8.18
N ALA A 249 13.65 -18.35 -7.11
CA ALA A 249 14.79 -19.06 -6.54
C ALA A 249 14.54 -19.43 -5.07
N VAL A 250 14.35 -20.73 -4.81
CA VAL A 250 14.58 -21.35 -3.49
C VAL A 250 16.10 -21.61 -3.43
N PRO A 251 16.81 -21.39 -2.30
CA PRO A 251 18.27 -21.29 -2.34
C PRO A 251 18.94 -22.63 -2.62
N GLY A 252 19.93 -22.62 -3.52
CA GLY A 252 20.90 -23.72 -3.67
C GLY A 252 20.88 -24.46 -5.01
N LYS A 253 21.26 -23.77 -6.10
CA LYS A 253 22.17 -24.28 -7.15
C LYS A 253 22.50 -23.17 -8.16
N GLU A 254 23.78 -23.01 -8.47
CA GLU A 254 24.24 -22.12 -9.55
C GLU A 254 23.82 -22.67 -10.92
N PRO A 255 23.37 -21.81 -11.86
CA PRO A 255 23.40 -22.10 -13.28
C PRO A 255 24.58 -21.40 -13.95
N VAL A 256 25.42 -22.17 -14.63
CA VAL A 256 26.44 -21.66 -15.56
C VAL A 256 25.76 -20.95 -16.73
N GLY A 257 26.44 -19.93 -17.28
CA GLY A 257 25.84 -18.95 -18.20
C GLY A 257 25.17 -19.53 -19.45
N GLY A 258 24.02 -18.96 -19.78
CA GLY A 258 23.25 -19.22 -21.00
C GLY A 258 22.36 -18.03 -21.35
N LYS A 259 22.14 -17.81 -22.64
CA LYS A 259 21.37 -16.68 -23.22
C LYS A 259 19.93 -16.66 -22.66
N PRO A 260 19.29 -15.49 -22.42
CA PRO A 260 18.00 -15.43 -21.70
C PRO A 260 16.89 -16.24 -22.37
N GLY A 261 16.43 -17.29 -21.69
CA GLY A 261 15.25 -18.09 -22.03
C GLY A 261 14.06 -17.72 -21.14
N ALA A 262 12.84 -18.07 -21.58
CA ALA A 262 11.62 -17.76 -20.84
C ALA A 262 11.61 -18.39 -19.41
N PRO A 263 11.00 -17.72 -18.42
CA PRO A 263 11.01 -18.18 -17.03
C PRO A 263 10.32 -19.54 -16.84
N ALA A 264 10.75 -20.29 -15.83
CA ALA A 264 10.20 -21.59 -15.51
C ALA A 264 8.72 -21.50 -15.10
N ALA A 265 7.91 -22.45 -15.59
CA ALA A 265 6.46 -22.38 -15.48
C ALA A 265 5.97 -22.52 -14.03
N THR A 266 5.45 -21.44 -13.45
CA THR A 266 4.68 -21.52 -12.20
C THR A 266 3.35 -22.24 -12.47
N PRO A 267 2.93 -23.20 -11.63
CA PRO A 267 1.66 -23.88 -11.81
C PRO A 267 0.48 -22.91 -11.59
N TYR A 268 -0.61 -23.14 -12.31
CA TYR A 268 -1.82 -22.31 -12.22
C TYR A 268 -2.44 -22.41 -10.81
N PRO A 269 -2.64 -21.30 -10.08
CA PRO A 269 -3.10 -21.34 -8.69
C PRO A 269 -4.60 -21.64 -8.56
N GLY A 270 -5.37 -21.61 -9.64
CA GLY A 270 -6.83 -21.80 -9.63
C GLY A 270 -7.61 -20.49 -9.83
N ALA A 271 -8.83 -20.61 -10.36
CA ALA A 271 -9.64 -19.45 -10.77
C ALA A 271 -9.99 -18.50 -9.62
N ALA A 272 -10.18 -19.03 -8.40
CA ALA A 272 -10.54 -18.25 -7.21
C ALA A 272 -9.49 -17.20 -6.78
N TYR A 273 -8.26 -17.27 -7.31
CA TYR A 273 -7.23 -16.26 -7.06
C TYR A 273 -7.38 -15.00 -7.94
N PHE A 274 -8.35 -14.99 -8.85
CA PHE A 274 -8.58 -13.93 -9.84
C PHE A 274 -10.05 -13.51 -9.85
N GLY A 275 -10.32 -12.29 -10.32
CA GLY A 275 -11.66 -11.72 -10.33
C GLY A 275 -11.95 -10.74 -9.17
N PRO A 276 -13.17 -10.15 -9.13
CA PRO A 276 -13.51 -9.07 -8.21
C PRO A 276 -13.24 -9.42 -6.74
N GLY A 277 -12.58 -8.51 -6.03
CA GLY A 277 -12.23 -8.68 -4.61
C GLY A 277 -10.94 -9.46 -4.33
N ALA A 278 -10.34 -10.14 -5.33
CA ALA A 278 -9.07 -10.82 -5.13
C ALA A 278 -7.94 -9.82 -4.79
N ASN A 279 -7.18 -10.12 -3.73
CA ASN A 279 -6.00 -9.35 -3.32
C ASN A 279 -4.89 -10.31 -2.89
N ASN A 280 -3.98 -10.67 -3.80
CA ASN A 280 -2.96 -11.69 -3.58
C ASN A 280 -1.78 -11.57 -4.56
N LYS A 281 -0.69 -12.29 -4.28
CA LYS A 281 0.54 -12.30 -5.10
C LYS A 281 0.35 -12.76 -6.55
N TYR A 282 -0.66 -13.60 -6.83
CA TYR A 282 -0.89 -14.16 -8.17
C TYR A 282 -1.49 -13.14 -9.13
N VAL A 283 -2.26 -12.16 -8.63
CA VAL A 283 -2.70 -11.01 -9.43
C VAL A 283 -1.50 -10.19 -9.91
N THR A 284 -0.57 -9.83 -9.01
CA THR A 284 0.66 -9.13 -9.39
C THR A 284 1.47 -9.93 -10.41
N LEU A 285 1.61 -11.24 -10.19
CA LEU A 285 2.35 -12.14 -11.08
C LEU A 285 1.71 -12.22 -12.48
N LEU A 286 0.39 -12.39 -12.54
CA LEU A 286 -0.38 -12.35 -13.79
C LEU A 286 -0.14 -11.03 -14.53
N GLY A 287 -0.28 -9.90 -13.84
CA GLY A 287 -0.10 -8.60 -14.45
C GLY A 287 1.32 -8.37 -14.95
N ARG A 288 2.35 -8.85 -14.23
CA ARG A 288 3.75 -8.85 -14.72
C ARG A 288 3.90 -9.69 -16.00
N MET A 289 3.34 -10.90 -16.05
CA MET A 289 3.38 -11.75 -17.25
C MET A 289 2.64 -11.12 -18.45
N LEU A 290 1.52 -10.44 -18.19
CA LEU A 290 0.74 -9.73 -19.21
C LEU A 290 1.47 -8.49 -19.76
N VAL A 291 2.12 -7.71 -18.90
CA VAL A 291 3.01 -6.60 -19.31
C VAL A 291 4.13 -7.12 -20.21
N ALA A 292 4.79 -8.21 -19.82
CA ALA A 292 5.84 -8.85 -20.62
C ALA A 292 5.36 -9.39 -21.98
N ARG A 293 4.05 -9.61 -22.17
CA ARG A 293 3.43 -9.99 -23.45
C ARG A 293 2.84 -8.82 -24.22
N GLY A 294 3.17 -7.58 -23.88
CA GLY A 294 2.69 -6.37 -24.56
C GLY A 294 1.31 -5.86 -24.11
N ALA A 295 0.65 -6.53 -23.15
CA ALA A 295 -0.67 -6.10 -22.64
C ALA A 295 -0.60 -4.96 -21.60
N GLY A 296 0.59 -4.38 -21.39
CA GLY A 296 0.87 -3.40 -20.34
C GLY A 296 0.05 -2.10 -20.42
N GLY A 297 -0.42 -1.71 -21.61
CA GLY A 297 -1.23 -0.49 -21.81
C GLY A 297 -2.57 -0.44 -21.07
N SER A 298 -3.01 -1.54 -20.46
CA SER A 298 -4.19 -1.53 -19.58
C SER A 298 -3.96 -0.93 -18.18
N TYR A 299 -2.70 -0.81 -17.75
CA TYR A 299 -2.28 -0.39 -16.41
C TYR A 299 -1.84 1.07 -16.37
N ALA A 300 -2.41 1.88 -15.47
CA ALA A 300 -2.04 3.28 -15.29
C ALA A 300 -0.78 3.48 -14.41
N SER A 301 -0.47 2.53 -13.52
CA SER A 301 0.65 2.59 -12.57
C SER A 301 1.37 1.24 -12.42
N GLY A 302 1.26 0.39 -13.44
CA GLY A 302 1.72 -1.00 -13.40
C GLY A 302 0.77 -1.97 -12.68
N PRO A 303 1.09 -3.28 -12.68
CA PRO A 303 0.29 -4.32 -12.04
C PRO A 303 0.50 -4.38 -10.51
N GLY A 304 -0.58 -4.61 -9.76
CA GLY A 304 -0.57 -4.69 -8.30
C GLY A 304 -1.26 -5.95 -7.75
N PRO A 305 -1.30 -6.13 -6.42
CA PRO A 305 -1.83 -7.36 -5.80
C PRO A 305 -3.36 -7.42 -5.78
N ARG A 306 -4.05 -6.27 -5.89
CA ARG A 306 -5.51 -6.19 -5.94
C ARG A 306 -5.97 -6.32 -7.39
N TRP A 307 -6.89 -7.25 -7.66
CA TRP A 307 -7.49 -7.41 -8.97
C TRP A 307 -8.34 -6.20 -9.34
N THR A 308 -8.13 -5.70 -10.55
CA THR A 308 -8.83 -4.55 -11.11
C THR A 308 -9.35 -4.81 -12.52
N ASP A 309 -10.11 -3.84 -13.04
CA ASP A 309 -10.47 -3.80 -14.45
C ASP A 309 -9.27 -3.71 -15.41
N ALA A 310 -8.09 -3.27 -14.95
CA ALA A 310 -6.87 -3.31 -15.75
C ALA A 310 -6.40 -4.75 -16.00
N ASP A 311 -6.41 -5.59 -14.95
CA ASP A 311 -6.03 -7.01 -15.04
C ASP A 311 -6.96 -7.79 -15.95
N ARG A 312 -8.27 -7.56 -15.82
CA ARG A 312 -9.28 -8.17 -16.72
C ARG A 312 -9.06 -7.76 -18.19
N ARG A 313 -8.81 -6.47 -18.46
CA ARG A 313 -8.55 -5.99 -19.83
C ARG A 313 -7.25 -6.53 -20.40
N ALA A 314 -6.17 -6.53 -19.63
CA ALA A 314 -4.88 -7.07 -20.05
C ALA A 314 -4.98 -8.57 -20.36
N THR A 315 -5.64 -9.34 -19.48
CA THR A 315 -5.92 -10.77 -19.68
C THR A 315 -6.72 -11.00 -20.96
N ARG A 316 -7.78 -10.23 -21.17
CA ARG A 316 -8.62 -10.32 -22.37
C ARG A 316 -7.87 -9.98 -23.66
N ALA A 317 -7.04 -8.93 -23.64
CA ALA A 317 -6.20 -8.57 -24.78
C ALA A 317 -5.21 -9.71 -25.14
N PHE A 318 -4.65 -10.39 -24.13
CA PHE A 318 -3.80 -11.55 -24.34
C PHE A 318 -4.56 -12.78 -24.90
N GLN A 319 -5.76 -13.08 -24.38
CA GLN A 319 -6.61 -14.15 -24.92
C GLN A 319 -7.01 -13.88 -26.38
N LEU A 320 -7.46 -12.65 -26.69
CA LEU A 320 -7.78 -12.21 -28.05
C LEU A 320 -6.57 -12.30 -28.99
N ALA A 321 -5.36 -12.00 -28.51
CA ALA A 321 -4.13 -12.14 -29.30
C ALA A 321 -3.84 -13.60 -29.70
N GLN A 322 -4.31 -14.59 -28.93
CA GLN A 322 -4.23 -16.01 -29.30
C GLN A 322 -5.19 -16.39 -30.44
N GLY A 323 -6.18 -15.53 -30.74
CA GLY A 323 -7.30 -15.80 -31.64
C GLY A 323 -8.52 -16.40 -30.94
N TRP A 324 -8.57 -16.38 -29.60
CA TRP A 324 -9.71 -16.86 -28.82
C TRP A 324 -10.85 -15.83 -28.82
N THR A 325 -12.09 -16.30 -28.77
CA THR A 325 -13.29 -15.44 -28.80
C THR A 325 -14.37 -15.99 -27.86
N GLY A 326 -15.45 -15.22 -27.63
CA GLY A 326 -16.53 -15.65 -26.76
C GLY A 326 -16.08 -15.92 -25.33
N ALA A 327 -16.46 -17.08 -24.78
CA ALA A 327 -16.11 -17.52 -23.43
C ALA A 327 -14.61 -17.77 -23.23
N ASP A 328 -13.87 -18.11 -24.29
CA ASP A 328 -12.40 -18.31 -24.20
C ASP A 328 -11.62 -16.98 -24.11
N ALA A 329 -12.29 -15.84 -24.30
CA ALA A 329 -11.72 -14.49 -24.18
C ALA A 329 -12.56 -13.61 -23.23
N ASP A 330 -12.84 -14.15 -22.05
CA ASP A 330 -13.63 -13.57 -20.96
C ASP A 330 -12.87 -12.49 -20.13
N GLY A 331 -11.54 -12.51 -20.16
CA GLY A 331 -10.67 -11.68 -19.33
C GLY A 331 -10.35 -12.28 -17.96
N LEU A 332 -10.62 -13.56 -17.71
CA LEU A 332 -10.18 -14.30 -16.52
C LEU A 332 -9.11 -15.33 -16.93
N PRO A 333 -8.00 -15.44 -16.18
CA PRO A 333 -6.97 -16.40 -16.53
C PRO A 333 -7.43 -17.82 -16.15
N GLY A 334 -7.82 -18.63 -17.13
CA GLY A 334 -7.94 -20.08 -16.98
C GLY A 334 -6.59 -20.80 -17.04
N PRO A 335 -6.53 -22.12 -16.79
CA PRO A 335 -5.29 -22.92 -16.82
C PRO A 335 -4.50 -22.73 -18.12
N ARG A 336 -5.18 -22.74 -19.28
CA ARG A 336 -4.58 -22.54 -20.60
C ARG A 336 -4.03 -21.12 -20.82
N THR A 337 -4.69 -20.12 -20.26
CA THR A 337 -4.20 -18.72 -20.29
C THR A 337 -2.92 -18.61 -19.47
N TRP A 338 -2.93 -19.20 -18.28
CA TRP A 338 -1.79 -19.22 -17.38
C TRP A 338 -0.61 -20.02 -17.93
N GLU A 339 -0.83 -21.18 -18.54
CA GLU A 339 0.22 -21.98 -19.16
C GLU A 339 0.97 -21.18 -20.23
N LEU A 340 0.25 -20.53 -21.16
CA LEU A 340 0.87 -19.69 -22.17
C LEU A 340 1.66 -18.54 -21.52
N LEU A 341 1.06 -17.82 -20.57
CA LEU A 341 1.72 -16.73 -19.83
C LEU A 341 2.98 -17.19 -19.08
N ALA A 342 2.93 -18.33 -18.39
CA ALA A 342 4.04 -18.85 -17.59
C ALA A 342 5.17 -19.47 -18.44
N THR A 343 4.86 -20.08 -19.60
CA THR A 343 5.84 -20.82 -20.41
C THR A 343 6.54 -20.02 -21.51
N GLY A 344 6.26 -18.71 -21.64
CA GLY A 344 6.71 -17.91 -22.79
C GLY A 344 5.89 -18.09 -24.07
N LYS A 345 5.00 -19.09 -24.13
CA LYS A 345 4.31 -19.50 -25.36
C LYS A 345 3.12 -18.59 -25.71
N GLY A 346 2.64 -18.74 -26.94
CA GLY A 346 1.52 -17.97 -27.49
C GLY A 346 1.97 -16.73 -28.25
N LYS A 347 1.00 -16.00 -28.81
CA LYS A 347 1.20 -14.74 -29.54
C LYS A 347 1.31 -13.58 -28.56
N GLU A 348 2.20 -12.64 -28.84
CA GLU A 348 2.27 -11.37 -28.12
C GLU A 348 1.11 -10.44 -28.50
N VAL A 349 0.72 -9.59 -27.54
CA VAL A 349 -0.23 -8.50 -27.75
C VAL A 349 0.50 -7.38 -28.49
N LYS A 350 0.24 -7.27 -29.80
CA LYS A 350 0.81 -6.21 -30.64
C LYS A 350 0.54 -4.83 -30.03
N ALA A 351 1.56 -3.99 -29.96
CA ALA A 351 1.43 -2.61 -29.50
C ALA A 351 0.30 -1.89 -30.27
N GLY A 352 -0.71 -1.39 -29.54
CA GLY A 352 -1.97 -0.88 -30.10
C GLY A 352 -3.21 -1.73 -29.80
N ALA A 353 -3.07 -3.01 -29.45
CA ALA A 353 -4.20 -3.83 -29.00
C ALA A 353 -4.63 -3.53 -27.54
N GLY A 354 -3.83 -2.78 -26.79
CA GLY A 354 -4.22 -2.09 -25.56
C GLY A 354 -4.89 -0.75 -25.81
N GLY A 355 -5.79 -0.67 -26.81
CA GLY A 355 -6.58 0.54 -27.07
C GLY A 355 -7.49 0.92 -25.88
N PRO A 356 -8.08 2.13 -25.88
CA PRO A 356 -9.15 2.46 -24.94
C PRO A 356 -10.22 1.36 -24.98
N PRO A 357 -10.90 1.09 -23.85
CA PRO A 357 -11.66 -0.14 -23.66
C PRO A 357 -12.65 -0.38 -24.81
N PRO A 358 -12.84 -1.64 -25.25
CA PRO A 358 -13.87 -1.98 -26.22
C PRO A 358 -15.26 -1.75 -25.61
N SER A 359 -15.71 -0.50 -25.67
CA SER A 359 -16.94 -0.08 -26.33
C SER A 359 -17.99 -1.19 -26.51
N SER A 360 -18.66 -1.56 -25.42
CA SER A 360 -20.11 -1.78 -25.54
C SER A 360 -20.76 -0.41 -25.80
N HIS A 361 -20.91 -0.04 -27.09
CA HIS A 361 -21.54 1.20 -27.60
C HIS A 361 -20.67 2.48 -27.71
N GLY A 362 -19.35 2.38 -27.91
CA GLY A 362 -18.48 3.53 -28.26
C GLY A 362 -18.06 4.47 -27.10
N VAL A 363 -18.59 4.25 -25.90
CA VAL A 363 -18.38 5.07 -24.70
C VAL A 363 -17.12 4.64 -23.94
N PRO A 364 -16.21 5.55 -23.48
CA PRO A 364 -15.16 5.22 -22.53
C PRO A 364 -15.71 4.66 -21.22
N GLY A 365 -14.96 3.76 -20.56
CA GLY A 365 -15.35 3.21 -19.26
C GLY A 365 -15.46 4.27 -18.17
N TYR A 366 -16.48 4.16 -17.31
CA TYR A 366 -16.69 5.09 -16.19
C TYR A 366 -15.60 4.91 -15.11
N PRO A 367 -14.86 5.98 -14.73
CA PRO A 367 -13.69 5.86 -13.86
C PRO A 367 -14.02 5.80 -12.36
N GLY A 368 -15.29 5.78 -11.97
CA GLY A 368 -15.74 5.63 -10.59
C GLY A 368 -16.09 6.94 -9.87
N ARG A 369 -17.02 6.87 -8.91
CA ARG A 369 -17.58 8.04 -8.19
C ARG A 369 -16.53 8.84 -7.40
N ALA A 370 -15.41 8.23 -7.02
CA ALA A 370 -14.34 8.91 -6.28
C ALA A 370 -13.66 10.04 -7.09
N MET A 371 -13.66 9.95 -8.43
CA MET A 371 -13.00 10.91 -9.30
C MET A 371 -13.75 12.25 -9.45
N PHE A 372 -15.00 12.32 -8.97
CA PHE A 372 -15.93 13.45 -9.14
C PHE A 372 -16.49 13.88 -7.78
N ARG A 373 -15.61 14.23 -6.85
CA ARG A 373 -15.95 14.70 -5.49
C ARG A 373 -15.27 16.03 -5.19
N PRO A 374 -15.79 16.84 -4.25
CA PRO A 374 -15.09 18.04 -3.77
C PRO A 374 -13.64 17.72 -3.41
N GLY A 375 -12.70 18.53 -3.93
CA GLY A 375 -11.25 18.33 -3.76
C GLY A 375 -10.59 17.36 -4.74
N ALA A 376 -11.34 16.62 -5.56
CA ALA A 376 -10.76 15.74 -6.58
C ALA A 376 -10.08 16.56 -7.70
N SER A 377 -8.85 16.18 -8.07
CA SER A 377 -8.12 16.78 -9.19
C SER A 377 -7.52 15.68 -10.07
N ASN A 378 -8.07 15.47 -11.27
CA ASN A 378 -7.64 14.39 -12.18
C ASN A 378 -8.07 14.64 -13.64
N ALA A 379 -7.50 13.88 -14.57
CA ALA A 379 -7.78 14.02 -16.01
C ALA A 379 -9.23 13.71 -16.41
N TYR A 380 -9.95 12.87 -15.64
CA TYR A 380 -11.34 12.53 -15.96
C TYR A 380 -12.32 13.67 -15.69
N VAL A 381 -12.02 14.57 -14.74
CA VAL A 381 -12.78 15.83 -14.56
C VAL A 381 -12.66 16.69 -15.82
N THR A 382 -11.43 16.93 -16.30
CA THR A 382 -11.21 17.66 -17.57
C THR A 382 -11.93 16.99 -18.74
N GLN A 383 -11.90 15.67 -18.83
CA GLN A 383 -12.56 14.89 -19.89
C GLN A 383 -14.09 15.03 -19.83
N LEU A 384 -14.67 14.93 -18.62
CA LEU A 384 -16.10 15.11 -18.36
C LEU A 384 -16.54 16.53 -18.74
N GLY A 385 -15.84 17.55 -18.25
CA GLY A 385 -16.16 18.95 -18.51
C GLY A 385 -16.07 19.31 -19.99
N ARG A 386 -15.06 18.78 -20.71
CA ARG A 386 -14.98 18.92 -22.18
C ARG A 386 -16.18 18.31 -22.90
N GLN A 387 -16.69 17.16 -22.47
CA GLN A 387 -17.92 16.59 -23.05
C GLN A 387 -19.18 17.38 -22.67
N LEU A 388 -19.28 17.89 -21.44
CA LEU A 388 -20.38 18.76 -21.03
C LEU A 388 -20.43 20.02 -21.90
N VAL A 389 -19.29 20.66 -22.14
CA VAL A 389 -19.16 21.77 -23.11
C VAL A 389 -19.62 21.34 -24.51
N ARG A 390 -19.11 20.22 -25.04
CA ARG A 390 -19.46 19.71 -26.39
C ARG A 390 -20.95 19.38 -26.54
N LYS A 391 -21.61 18.92 -25.46
CA LYS A 391 -23.05 18.60 -25.42
C LYS A 391 -23.94 19.83 -25.11
N GLY A 392 -23.37 21.05 -25.05
CA GLY A 392 -24.11 22.31 -24.87
C GLY A 392 -24.23 22.81 -23.42
N PHE A 393 -23.62 22.13 -22.45
CA PHE A 393 -23.63 22.50 -21.03
C PHE A 393 -22.46 23.41 -20.65
N GLY A 394 -21.83 24.07 -21.62
CA GLY A 394 -20.67 24.94 -21.40
C GLY A 394 -20.95 26.17 -20.55
N ARG A 395 -22.21 26.64 -20.47
CA ARG A 395 -22.62 27.87 -19.76
C ARG A 395 -22.28 27.95 -18.26
N PHE A 396 -21.87 26.86 -17.64
CA PHE A 396 -21.51 26.81 -16.22
C PHE A 396 -20.00 27.03 -15.97
N TYR A 397 -19.21 27.11 -17.04
CA TYR A 397 -17.76 27.32 -17.01
C TYR A 397 -17.42 28.75 -17.47
N GLU A 398 -16.85 29.56 -16.58
CA GLU A 398 -16.44 30.95 -16.90
C GLU A 398 -15.15 30.99 -17.73
N VAL A 399 -14.16 30.17 -17.35
CA VAL A 399 -12.84 30.07 -18.02
C VAL A 399 -12.71 28.80 -18.87
N GLY A 400 -13.57 27.80 -18.63
CA GLY A 400 -13.55 26.49 -19.27
C GLY A 400 -13.33 25.33 -18.28
N PRO A 401 -13.43 24.06 -18.75
CA PRO A 401 -13.30 22.88 -17.91
C PRO A 401 -11.83 22.58 -17.55
N GLY A 402 -11.56 22.46 -16.25
CA GLY A 402 -10.24 22.16 -15.69
C GLY A 402 -10.15 20.78 -15.03
N PRO A 403 -8.97 20.41 -14.47
CA PRO A 403 -8.76 19.12 -13.82
C PRO A 403 -9.34 19.02 -12.40
N ARG A 404 -9.66 20.14 -11.75
CA ARG A 404 -10.22 20.18 -10.39
C ARG A 404 -11.74 20.17 -10.45
N TRP A 405 -12.38 19.23 -9.76
CA TRP A 405 -13.83 19.16 -9.64
C TRP A 405 -14.37 20.34 -8.82
N GLY A 406 -15.30 21.10 -9.40
CA GLY A 406 -15.94 22.22 -8.73
C GLY A 406 -17.46 22.30 -8.93
N GLU A 407 -18.08 23.33 -8.36
CA GLU A 407 -19.51 23.60 -8.52
C GLU A 407 -19.92 23.87 -9.98
N ALA A 408 -18.99 24.36 -10.82
CA ALA A 408 -19.20 24.46 -12.26
C ALA A 408 -19.53 23.08 -12.88
N ASP A 409 -18.72 22.06 -12.59
CA ASP A 409 -18.93 20.69 -13.06
C ASP A 409 -20.19 20.09 -12.47
N ARG A 410 -20.41 20.23 -11.15
CA ARG A 410 -21.61 19.70 -10.49
C ARG A 410 -22.89 20.24 -11.12
N ARG A 411 -22.98 21.57 -11.35
CA ARG A 411 -24.14 22.20 -12.00
C ARG A 411 -24.28 21.83 -13.48
N ALA A 412 -23.17 21.65 -14.19
CA ALA A 412 -23.19 21.20 -15.59
C ALA A 412 -23.70 19.75 -15.70
N VAL A 413 -23.24 18.85 -14.82
CA VAL A 413 -23.74 17.48 -14.71
C VAL A 413 -25.20 17.46 -14.31
N GLU A 414 -25.60 18.24 -13.31
CA GLU A 414 -27.00 18.33 -12.85
C GLU A 414 -27.93 18.78 -13.97
N ALA A 415 -27.53 19.80 -14.74
CA ALA A 415 -28.27 20.25 -15.91
C ALA A 415 -28.37 19.17 -16.99
N PHE A 416 -27.29 18.44 -17.27
CA PHE A 416 -27.31 17.30 -18.18
C PHE A 416 -28.23 16.17 -17.70
N GLN A 417 -28.15 15.77 -16.43
CA GLN A 417 -29.03 14.78 -15.82
C GLN A 417 -30.52 15.18 -15.95
N ARG A 418 -30.84 16.46 -15.74
CA ARG A 418 -32.20 16.99 -15.93
C ARG A 418 -32.70 16.92 -17.38
N THR A 419 -31.84 17.11 -18.38
CA THR A 419 -32.23 16.89 -19.81
C THR A 419 -32.38 15.42 -20.17
N GLN A 420 -31.71 14.51 -19.45
CA GLN A 420 -31.94 13.05 -19.54
C GLN A 420 -33.26 12.60 -18.88
N GLY A 421 -34.11 13.55 -18.43
CA GLY A 421 -35.40 13.28 -17.80
C GLY A 421 -35.34 13.06 -16.29
N TRP A 422 -34.15 13.12 -15.67
CA TRP A 422 -33.99 12.81 -14.25
C TRP A 422 -34.54 13.94 -13.37
N ARG A 423 -35.06 13.61 -12.18
CA ARG A 423 -35.76 14.53 -11.26
C ARG A 423 -35.38 14.20 -9.80
N GLY A 424 -35.52 15.18 -8.92
CA GLY A 424 -35.16 15.03 -7.50
C GLY A 424 -33.72 14.55 -7.30
N GLY A 425 -33.49 13.70 -6.31
CA GLY A 425 -32.16 13.16 -5.98
C GLY A 425 -31.49 12.29 -7.06
N ALA A 426 -32.18 11.97 -8.17
CA ALA A 426 -31.53 11.35 -9.33
C ALA A 426 -30.70 12.35 -10.16
N ALA A 427 -31.04 13.65 -10.11
CA ALA A 427 -30.27 14.73 -10.73
C ALA A 427 -29.40 15.44 -9.65
N ASP A 428 -28.50 14.67 -9.04
CA ASP A 428 -27.64 15.09 -7.91
C ASP A 428 -26.44 15.97 -8.31
N GLY A 429 -26.14 16.04 -9.61
CA GLY A 429 -24.93 16.69 -10.14
C GLY A 429 -23.65 15.85 -10.01
N TYR A 430 -23.75 14.59 -9.59
CA TYR A 430 -22.61 13.68 -9.47
C TYR A 430 -22.69 12.60 -10.56
N PRO A 431 -21.73 12.54 -11.49
CA PRO A 431 -21.84 11.63 -12.63
C PRO A 431 -21.69 10.19 -12.14
N GLY A 432 -22.75 9.39 -12.29
CA GLY A 432 -22.74 7.94 -12.10
C GLY A 432 -22.38 7.19 -13.40
N PRO A 433 -22.33 5.84 -13.36
CA PRO A 433 -22.06 5.03 -14.56
C PRO A 433 -23.00 5.33 -15.73
N GLU A 434 -24.28 5.54 -15.46
CA GLU A 434 -25.28 5.85 -16.48
C GLU A 434 -25.19 7.31 -16.98
N THR A 435 -24.85 8.26 -16.11
CA THR A 435 -24.59 9.65 -16.52
C THR A 435 -23.41 9.69 -17.48
N TRP A 436 -22.35 8.96 -17.15
CA TRP A 436 -21.16 8.83 -17.98
C TRP A 436 -21.47 8.14 -19.31
N ARG A 437 -22.23 7.02 -19.29
CA ARG A 437 -22.69 6.35 -20.51
C ARG A 437 -23.36 7.32 -21.48
N ARG A 438 -24.35 8.08 -21.02
CA ARG A 438 -25.14 9.00 -21.86
C ARG A 438 -24.40 10.26 -22.27
N LEU A 439 -23.41 10.70 -21.49
CA LEU A 439 -22.62 11.90 -21.79
C LEU A 439 -21.55 11.64 -22.86
N PHE A 440 -21.05 10.39 -22.92
CA PHE A 440 -20.00 9.96 -23.83
C PHE A 440 -20.50 9.09 -25.01
N SER A 441 -21.79 8.75 -25.07
CA SER A 441 -22.51 8.43 -26.31
C SER A 441 -22.90 9.72 -27.03
#